data_AF-A0AA36G374-F1
#
_entry.id   AF-A0AA36G374-F1
#
_cell.length_a   1.000
_cell.length_b   1.000
_cell.length_c   1.000
_cell.angle_alpha   90.00
_cell.angle_beta   90.00
_cell.angle_gamma   90.00
#
_symmetry.space_group_name_H-M   'P 1'
#
loop_
_entity.id
_entity.type
_entity.pdbx_description
1 polymer ?
#
loop_
_entity_poly.entity_id
_entity_poly.type
_entity_poly.pdbx_seq_one_letter_code
_entity_poly.pdbx_strand_id
1 'polypeptide(L)'
;MSLTGPAEIKNLHGHDDDEDELVFHINGDNLEKIPVFIRNHPPMDGATTLENTLTCPVKYLCKTNPTMVVDNFCFILDGDAIPVEPLVGDKTFWKETSTTARFFYSESLKTFHQVTLLSWRGAARGAYIRSKIRGGGLVKVDLDRIFKVTRYFSYWRSCKSFHRIISVVVPLTKEGEGWCGFSSRVFVQYFWRSNKASDKERVLEEYLSHYEQME
;
A
#
# COMPACT_ATOMS: atom_id res chain seq x y z
N MET A 1 -18.29 35.76 -35.59
CA MET A 1 -17.02 35.02 -35.35
C MET A 1 -16.83 34.99 -33.83
N SER A 2 -16.83 33.85 -33.14
CA SER A 2 -15.72 32.88 -33.01
C SER A 2 -14.50 33.51 -32.31
N LEU A 3 -13.86 33.00 -31.24
CA LEU A 3 -13.99 31.85 -30.31
C LEU A 3 -13.37 32.29 -28.94
N THR A 4 -13.32 31.59 -27.81
CA THR A 4 -13.67 30.19 -27.42
C THR A 4 -14.25 30.18 -25.96
N GLY A 5 -14.44 29.00 -25.36
CA GLY A 5 -14.96 28.80 -23.99
C GLY A 5 -13.94 28.78 -22.84
N PRO A 6 -14.42 28.53 -21.60
CA PRO A 6 -13.65 28.61 -20.36
C PRO A 6 -12.85 27.35 -20.04
N ALA A 7 -12.00 27.44 -19.01
CA ALA A 7 -11.02 26.43 -18.60
C ALA A 7 -11.60 25.04 -18.28
N GLU A 8 -10.87 23.99 -18.67
CA GLU A 8 -11.09 22.62 -18.21
C GLU A 8 -10.87 22.50 -16.70
N ILE A 9 -11.97 22.44 -15.95
CA ILE A 9 -11.94 21.93 -14.58
C ILE A 9 -11.82 20.41 -14.66
N LYS A 10 -10.76 19.86 -14.04
CA LYS A 10 -10.54 18.41 -14.00
C LYS A 10 -11.68 17.73 -13.25
N ASN A 11 -12.39 16.85 -13.95
CA ASN A 11 -13.27 15.87 -13.30
C ASN A 11 -12.43 14.95 -12.42
N LEU A 12 -12.49 15.16 -11.10
CA LEU A 12 -12.07 14.22 -10.07
C LEU A 12 -13.18 14.14 -9.01
N HIS A 13 -14.35 13.74 -9.47
CA HIS A 13 -15.40 13.10 -8.68
C HIS A 13 -15.82 11.85 -9.45
N GLY A 14 -15.08 10.76 -9.22
CA GLY A 14 -15.57 9.40 -9.43
C GLY A 14 -16.02 8.87 -8.07
N HIS A 15 -17.16 9.37 -7.59
CA HIS A 15 -17.90 8.76 -6.49
C HIS A 15 -19.29 8.46 -7.05
N ASP A 16 -19.29 7.58 -8.05
CA ASP A 16 -20.49 7.01 -8.63
C ASP A 16 -20.86 5.77 -7.81
N ASP A 17 -22.13 5.71 -7.39
CA ASP A 17 -22.71 4.62 -6.62
C ASP A 17 -23.00 3.37 -7.50
N ASP A 18 -21.99 2.90 -8.23
CA ASP A 18 -21.99 1.54 -8.76
C ASP A 18 -21.56 0.59 -7.64
N GLU A 19 -22.36 -0.46 -7.39
CA GLU A 19 -21.89 -1.63 -6.62
C GLU A 19 -20.85 -2.38 -7.45
N ASP A 20 -19.62 -1.85 -7.48
CA ASP A 20 -18.46 -2.39 -8.16
C ASP A 20 -18.30 -3.87 -7.74
N GLU A 21 -18.62 -4.78 -8.67
CA GLU A 21 -18.77 -6.22 -8.39
C GLU A 21 -17.51 -6.71 -7.68
N LEU A 22 -17.67 -7.28 -6.48
CA LEU A 22 -16.54 -7.57 -5.61
C LEU A 22 -15.63 -8.63 -6.25
N VAL A 23 -14.54 -8.16 -6.85
CA VAL A 23 -13.58 -9.04 -7.51
C VAL A 23 -12.76 -9.78 -6.48
N PHE A 24 -12.61 -11.09 -6.68
CA PHE A 24 -11.77 -11.95 -5.86
C PHE A 24 -10.59 -12.49 -6.66
N HIS A 25 -9.42 -12.44 -6.04
CA HIS A 25 -8.28 -13.26 -6.41
C HIS A 25 -8.46 -14.65 -5.78
N ILE A 26 -8.12 -15.71 -6.52
CA ILE A 26 -8.08 -17.07 -5.96
C ILE A 26 -6.66 -17.34 -5.49
N ASN A 27 -6.50 -17.54 -4.19
CA ASN A 27 -5.20 -17.73 -3.58
C ASN A 27 -4.57 -19.05 -4.04
N GLY A 28 -3.29 -19.03 -4.40
CA GLY A 28 -2.62 -20.18 -5.03
C GLY A 28 -2.53 -21.41 -4.13
N ASP A 29 -2.38 -21.20 -2.82
CA ASP A 29 -1.95 -22.24 -1.89
C ASP A 29 -3.12 -22.97 -1.21
N ASN A 30 -4.28 -22.31 -1.12
CA ASN A 30 -5.45 -22.81 -0.38
C ASN A 30 -6.80 -22.57 -1.10
N LEU A 31 -6.76 -22.06 -2.34
CA LEU A 31 -7.94 -21.71 -3.16
C LEU A 31 -8.92 -20.71 -2.51
N GLU A 32 -8.48 -19.99 -1.47
CA GLU A 32 -9.29 -19.00 -0.76
C GLU A 32 -9.56 -17.77 -1.65
N LYS A 33 -10.77 -17.24 -1.55
CA LYS A 33 -11.17 -16.01 -2.26
C LYS A 33 -10.72 -14.78 -1.48
N ILE A 34 -9.72 -14.07 -1.99
CA ILE A 34 -9.18 -12.85 -1.39
C ILE A 34 -9.73 -11.63 -2.16
N PRO A 35 -10.47 -10.71 -1.52
CA PRO A 35 -11.05 -9.55 -2.20
C PRO A 35 -9.96 -8.60 -2.71
N VAL A 36 -10.04 -8.23 -3.99
CA VAL A 36 -9.13 -7.27 -4.63
C VAL A 36 -9.64 -5.86 -4.37
N PHE A 37 -8.83 -5.02 -3.73
CA PHE A 37 -9.22 -3.65 -3.39
C PHE A 37 -9.13 -2.70 -4.58
N ILE A 38 -8.02 -2.71 -5.32
CA ILE A 38 -7.84 -1.88 -6.53
C ILE A 38 -7.24 -2.73 -7.66
N ARG A 39 -7.75 -2.53 -8.88
CA ARG A 39 -7.30 -3.18 -10.12
C ARG A 39 -6.59 -2.19 -11.04
N ASN A 40 -5.57 -2.65 -11.77
CA ASN A 40 -4.93 -1.95 -12.89
C ASN A 40 -4.36 -0.55 -12.59
N HIS A 41 -4.07 -0.24 -11.32
CA HIS A 41 -3.58 1.07 -10.91
C HIS A 41 -2.04 1.15 -10.94
N PRO A 42 -1.44 2.27 -11.39
CA PRO A 42 0.00 2.49 -11.35
C PRO A 42 0.58 2.47 -9.91
N PRO A 43 1.90 2.35 -9.75
CA PRO A 43 2.55 2.36 -8.44
C PRO A 43 2.20 3.60 -7.63
N MET A 44 1.60 3.43 -6.45
CA MET A 44 1.18 4.55 -5.62
C MET A 44 2.34 5.15 -4.81
N ASP A 45 2.25 6.43 -4.46
CA ASP A 45 3.17 7.07 -3.52
C ASP A 45 2.83 6.71 -2.06
N GLY A 46 3.65 7.17 -1.11
CA GLY A 46 3.44 6.84 0.31
C GLY A 46 2.21 7.48 0.95
N ALA A 47 1.74 8.62 0.46
CA ALA A 47 0.57 9.33 0.98
C ALA A 47 -0.72 8.71 0.43
N THR A 48 -0.80 8.49 -0.88
CA THR A 48 -1.95 7.81 -1.51
C THR A 48 -2.10 6.38 -0.99
N THR A 49 -0.99 5.66 -0.76
CA THR A 49 -1.03 4.33 -0.13
C THR A 49 -1.62 4.40 1.29
N LEU A 50 -1.20 5.38 2.10
CA LEU A 50 -1.67 5.55 3.46
C LEU A 50 -3.16 5.89 3.53
N GLU A 51 -3.61 6.82 2.68
CA GLU A 51 -5.02 7.21 2.55
C GLU A 51 -5.88 5.99 2.22
N ASN A 52 -5.55 5.26 1.15
CA ASN A 52 -6.24 4.05 0.74
C ASN A 52 -6.24 2.95 1.81
N THR A 53 -5.16 2.82 2.59
CA THR A 53 -5.07 1.83 3.67
C THR A 53 -6.03 2.16 4.82
N LEU A 54 -6.29 3.45 5.06
CA LEU A 54 -7.08 3.95 6.19
C LEU A 54 -8.56 4.17 5.85
N THR A 55 -8.89 4.45 4.59
CA THR A 55 -10.26 4.62 4.10
C THR A 55 -10.86 3.33 3.52
N CYS A 56 -10.08 2.25 3.44
CA CYS A 56 -10.50 0.94 2.95
C CYS A 56 -11.79 0.42 3.64
N PRO A 57 -12.86 0.12 2.87
CA PRO A 57 -14.04 -0.54 3.42
C PRO A 57 -13.70 -1.95 3.93
N VAL A 58 -14.26 -2.32 5.09
CA VAL A 58 -13.96 -3.60 5.79
C VAL A 58 -14.13 -4.84 4.90
N LYS A 59 -14.99 -4.80 3.88
CA LYS A 59 -15.18 -5.90 2.90
C LYS A 59 -13.92 -6.26 2.09
N TYR A 60 -12.91 -5.40 2.04
CA TYR A 60 -11.62 -5.66 1.38
C TYR A 60 -10.48 -5.97 2.36
N LEU A 61 -10.73 -5.99 3.66
CA LEU A 61 -9.71 -6.26 4.68
C LEU A 61 -9.46 -7.77 4.77
N CYS A 62 -8.30 -8.20 4.27
CA CYS A 62 -7.94 -9.60 4.14
C CYS A 62 -7.18 -10.13 5.37
N LYS A 63 -7.45 -11.39 5.76
CA LYS A 63 -6.72 -12.10 6.84
C LYS A 63 -5.79 -13.22 6.34
N THR A 64 -5.69 -13.36 5.02
CA THR A 64 -4.78 -14.29 4.32
C THR A 64 -3.88 -13.50 3.38
N ASN A 65 -2.62 -13.94 3.24
CA ASN A 65 -1.66 -13.34 2.33
C ASN A 65 -1.94 -13.78 0.87
N PRO A 66 -2.08 -12.85 -0.09
CA PRO A 66 -2.31 -13.20 -1.49
C PRO A 66 -1.03 -13.74 -2.17
N THR A 67 -1.12 -15.00 -2.62
CA THR A 67 -0.08 -15.73 -3.37
C THR A 67 -0.54 -16.01 -4.82
N MET A 68 0.38 -16.41 -5.70
CA MET A 68 0.12 -16.62 -7.15
C MET A 68 -0.55 -15.41 -7.87
N VAL A 69 -0.33 -14.18 -7.39
CA VAL A 69 -0.86 -12.99 -8.06
C VAL A 69 -0.03 -12.70 -9.31
N VAL A 70 -0.65 -12.75 -10.49
CA VAL A 70 -0.02 -12.43 -11.80
C VAL A 70 -0.64 -11.21 -12.49
N ASP A 71 -1.54 -10.50 -11.80
CA ASP A 71 -2.23 -9.32 -12.29
C ASP A 71 -1.90 -8.04 -11.51
N ASN A 72 -2.31 -6.90 -12.05
CA ASN A 72 -2.11 -5.59 -11.44
C ASN A 72 -3.12 -5.37 -10.29
N PHE A 73 -2.92 -6.06 -9.16
CA PHE A 73 -3.85 -6.02 -8.03
C PHE A 73 -3.26 -5.36 -6.79
N CYS A 74 -4.13 -4.71 -6.03
CA CYS A 74 -3.85 -4.17 -4.71
C CYS A 74 -4.72 -4.87 -3.66
N PHE A 75 -4.13 -5.18 -2.50
CA PHE A 75 -4.79 -5.82 -1.37
C PHE A 75 -4.52 -5.03 -0.09
N ILE A 76 -5.52 -4.99 0.80
CA ILE A 76 -5.39 -4.44 2.16
C ILE A 76 -5.44 -5.60 3.14
N LEU A 77 -4.36 -5.82 3.88
CA LEU A 77 -4.27 -6.92 4.83
C LEU A 77 -4.36 -6.41 6.27
N ASP A 78 -5.01 -7.20 7.11
CA ASP A 78 -5.06 -7.04 8.55
C ASP A 78 -3.71 -7.42 9.17
N GLY A 79 -2.86 -6.43 9.40
CA GLY A 79 -1.53 -6.64 9.99
C GLY A 79 -1.56 -7.06 11.46
N ASP A 80 -2.74 -7.04 12.10
CA ASP A 80 -2.95 -7.61 13.44
C ASP A 80 -3.20 -9.13 13.36
N ALA A 81 -3.61 -9.64 12.19
CA ALA A 81 -3.86 -11.06 11.93
C ALA A 81 -2.70 -11.74 11.15
N ILE A 82 -1.99 -11.00 10.29
CA ILE A 82 -0.93 -11.54 9.43
C ILE A 82 0.44 -10.99 9.83
N PRO A 83 1.43 -11.83 10.19
CA PRO A 83 2.79 -11.37 10.44
C PRO A 83 3.41 -10.81 9.15
N VAL A 84 4.12 -9.69 9.26
CA VAL A 84 4.70 -8.96 8.11
C VAL A 84 5.96 -9.66 7.59
N GLU A 85 6.70 -10.31 8.49
CA GLU A 85 8.03 -10.86 8.25
C GLU A 85 8.06 -11.90 7.11
N PRO A 86 7.12 -12.86 7.00
CA PRO A 86 7.07 -13.78 5.86
C PRO A 86 6.80 -13.08 4.52
N LEU A 87 5.95 -12.04 4.51
CA LEU A 87 5.57 -11.31 3.29
C LEU A 87 6.77 -10.54 2.69
N VAL A 88 7.53 -9.86 3.54
CA VAL A 88 8.72 -9.09 3.11
C VAL A 88 9.97 -9.98 3.00
N GLY A 89 9.99 -11.10 3.73
CA GLY A 89 11.12 -12.03 3.82
C GLY A 89 11.16 -13.10 2.72
N ASP A 90 10.06 -13.31 1.98
CA ASP A 90 10.02 -14.20 0.81
C ASP A 90 11.11 -13.80 -0.20
N LYS A 91 12.09 -14.71 -0.33
CA LYS A 91 13.22 -14.62 -1.25
C LYS A 91 13.18 -15.71 -2.31
N THR A 92 12.15 -16.56 -2.33
CA THR A 92 12.02 -17.67 -3.29
C THR A 92 11.87 -17.07 -4.69
N PHE A 93 10.81 -16.28 -4.88
CA PHE A 93 10.52 -15.65 -6.16
C PHE A 93 10.96 -14.19 -6.23
N TRP A 94 10.99 -13.50 -5.08
CA TRP A 94 11.21 -12.06 -5.05
C TRP A 94 12.68 -11.70 -4.77
N LYS A 95 13.09 -10.58 -5.37
CA LYS A 95 14.34 -9.90 -5.09
C LYS A 95 14.04 -8.49 -4.60
N GLU A 96 14.37 -8.22 -3.35
CA GLU A 96 14.33 -6.87 -2.78
C GLU A 96 15.29 -5.94 -3.53
N THR A 97 14.86 -4.70 -3.74
CA THR A 97 15.69 -3.62 -4.32
C THR A 97 16.01 -2.52 -3.33
N SER A 98 15.06 -2.20 -2.44
CA SER A 98 15.17 -1.11 -1.49
C SER A 98 14.03 -1.17 -0.47
N THR A 99 14.30 -0.61 0.71
CA THR A 99 13.31 -0.35 1.74
C THR A 99 13.37 1.13 2.13
N THR A 100 12.22 1.76 2.35
CA THR A 100 12.11 3.17 2.77
C THR A 100 11.12 3.33 3.91
N ALA A 101 11.37 4.25 4.84
CA ALA A 101 10.41 4.62 5.88
C ALA A 101 10.13 6.13 5.83
N ARG A 102 8.85 6.50 5.93
CA ARG A 102 8.37 7.88 6.02
C ARG A 102 7.34 8.00 7.13
N PHE A 103 7.18 9.21 7.67
CA PHE A 103 6.21 9.51 8.71
C PHE A 103 5.20 10.52 8.18
N PHE A 104 3.93 10.32 8.52
CA PHE A 104 2.82 11.16 8.06
C PHE A 104 1.89 11.48 9.23
N TYR A 105 1.44 12.72 9.31
CA TYR A 105 0.47 13.22 10.29
C TYR A 105 -0.91 13.34 9.66
N SER A 106 -1.96 13.04 10.43
CA SER A 106 -3.35 13.29 10.05
C SER A 106 -4.21 13.67 11.26
N GLU A 107 -5.05 14.69 11.11
CA GLU A 107 -6.04 15.07 12.13
C GLU A 107 -7.31 14.24 12.04
N SER A 108 -7.63 13.71 10.85
CA SER A 108 -8.97 13.24 10.48
C SER A 108 -9.01 11.87 9.80
N LEU A 109 -7.86 11.22 9.59
CA LEU A 109 -7.67 10.04 8.72
C LEU A 109 -8.05 10.25 7.25
N LYS A 110 -8.36 11.49 6.82
CA LYS A 110 -8.71 11.83 5.42
C LYS A 110 -7.58 12.52 4.67
N THR A 111 -6.72 13.26 5.37
CA THR A 111 -5.62 14.01 4.75
C THR A 111 -4.32 13.74 5.47
N PHE A 112 -3.24 13.53 4.70
CA PHE A 112 -1.95 13.11 5.24
C PHE A 112 -0.86 14.10 4.84
N HIS A 113 -0.02 14.46 5.81
CA HIS A 113 1.07 15.41 5.64
C HIS A 113 2.38 14.76 6.09
N GLN A 114 3.36 14.64 5.19
CA GLN A 114 4.66 14.08 5.55
C GLN A 114 5.34 14.96 6.61
N VAL A 115 5.83 14.33 7.68
CA VAL A 115 6.47 15.02 8.81
C VAL A 115 7.95 14.68 8.90
N THR A 116 8.73 15.59 9.49
CA THR A 116 10.06 15.27 10.01
C THR A 116 9.91 14.81 11.45
N LEU A 117 10.19 13.53 11.72
CA LEU A 117 10.23 13.00 13.08
C LEU A 117 11.59 13.33 13.73
N LEU A 118 11.57 13.94 14.91
CA LEU A 118 12.72 14.02 15.80
C LEU A 118 12.67 12.84 16.79
N SER A 119 13.70 12.01 16.74
CA SER A 119 13.89 10.87 17.64
C SER A 119 15.16 11.02 18.47
N TRP A 120 15.15 10.51 19.70
CA TRP A 120 16.31 10.41 20.57
C TRP A 120 16.40 9.00 21.17
N ARG A 121 17.52 8.31 20.94
CA ARG A 121 17.74 6.91 21.37
C ARG A 121 16.59 5.97 20.97
N GLY A 122 16.17 6.05 19.70
CA GLY A 122 15.07 5.23 19.15
C GLY A 122 13.65 5.69 19.50
N ALA A 123 13.46 6.51 20.53
CA ALA A 123 12.14 7.03 20.92
C ALA A 123 11.79 8.32 20.17
N ALA A 124 10.55 8.44 19.70
CA ALA A 124 9.99 9.71 19.20
C ALA A 124 9.96 10.77 20.32
N ARG A 125 10.31 12.03 19.98
CA ARG A 125 10.30 13.18 20.92
C ARG A 125 9.44 14.34 20.44
N GLY A 126 9.20 14.41 19.14
CA GLY A 126 8.32 15.37 18.49
C GLY A 126 8.36 15.16 16.99
N ALA A 127 7.32 15.58 16.29
CA ALA A 127 7.37 15.66 14.84
C ALA A 127 6.91 17.04 14.38
N TYR A 128 7.32 17.41 13.17
CA TYR A 128 7.12 18.75 12.66
C TYR A 128 6.66 18.72 11.21
N ILE A 129 5.63 19.53 10.93
CA ILE A 129 5.23 19.92 9.57
C ILE A 129 5.79 21.30 9.25
N ARG A 130 5.97 21.58 7.95
CA ARG A 130 6.17 22.95 7.48
C ARG A 130 4.85 23.70 7.56
N SER A 131 4.85 24.92 8.09
CA SER A 131 3.65 25.76 8.07
C SER A 131 3.16 26.02 6.64
N LYS A 132 1.83 26.07 6.45
CA LYS A 132 1.20 26.50 5.20
C LYS A 132 1.27 28.02 5.01
N ILE A 133 1.60 28.78 6.07
CA ILE A 133 1.79 30.24 6.01
C ILE A 133 3.19 30.56 5.46
N ARG A 134 3.28 31.46 4.49
CA ARG A 134 4.56 31.91 3.92
C ARG A 134 5.42 32.56 5.01
N GLY A 135 6.61 32.00 5.25
CA GLY A 135 7.51 32.43 6.34
C GLY A 135 7.21 31.80 7.70
N GLY A 136 6.10 31.08 7.86
CA GLY A 136 5.88 30.22 9.01
C GLY A 136 6.87 29.06 9.00
N GLY A 137 7.56 28.85 10.11
CA GLY A 137 8.61 27.84 10.24
C GLY A 137 8.07 26.40 10.38
N LEU A 138 8.70 25.65 11.27
CA LEU A 138 8.25 24.30 11.64
C LEU A 138 7.18 24.38 12.74
N VAL A 139 6.07 23.68 12.54
CA VAL A 139 4.98 23.55 13.51
C VAL A 139 5.05 22.15 14.11
N LYS A 140 5.13 22.05 15.44
CA LYS A 140 5.09 20.76 16.14
C LYS A 140 3.69 20.17 16.01
N VAL A 141 3.61 18.88 15.70
CA VAL A 141 2.36 18.12 15.69
C VAL A 141 2.31 17.09 16.81
N ASP A 142 1.10 16.63 17.10
CA ASP A 142 0.83 15.54 18.03
C ASP A 142 1.43 14.21 17.52
N LEU A 143 2.00 13.40 18.41
CA LEU A 143 2.61 12.11 18.08
C LEU A 143 1.55 11.02 17.89
N ASP A 144 0.41 11.14 18.57
CA ASP A 144 -0.69 10.16 18.53
C ASP A 144 -1.47 10.20 17.21
N ARG A 145 -1.12 11.16 16.36
CA ARG A 145 -1.68 11.42 15.04
C ARG A 145 -0.74 11.05 13.89
N ILE A 146 0.34 10.32 14.20
CA ILE A 146 1.40 9.98 13.25
C ILE A 146 1.37 8.50 12.88
N PHE A 147 1.50 8.25 11.58
CA PHE A 147 1.68 6.93 10.99
C PHE A 147 3.10 6.81 10.43
N LYS A 148 3.78 5.72 10.76
CA LYS A 148 4.97 5.25 10.07
C LYS A 148 4.53 4.40 8.89
N VAL A 149 4.95 4.77 7.69
CA VAL A 149 4.75 3.99 6.46
C VAL A 149 6.11 3.45 6.03
N THR A 150 6.28 2.12 6.13
CA THR A 150 7.51 1.42 5.71
C THR A 150 7.23 0.66 4.42
N ARG A 151 7.95 0.98 3.35
CA ARG A 151 7.73 0.43 2.00
C ARG A 151 8.91 -0.41 1.57
N TYR A 152 8.63 -1.66 1.21
CA TYR A 152 9.56 -2.66 0.71
C TYR A 152 9.32 -2.81 -0.79
N PHE A 153 10.36 -2.60 -1.60
CA PHE A 153 10.29 -2.66 -3.05
C PHE A 153 10.99 -3.92 -3.55
N SER A 154 10.33 -4.67 -4.42
CA SER A 154 10.86 -5.92 -4.97
C SER A 154 10.43 -6.15 -6.42
N TYR A 155 11.10 -7.08 -7.09
CA TYR A 155 10.71 -7.61 -8.40
C TYR A 155 10.85 -9.13 -8.45
N TRP A 156 10.14 -9.76 -9.38
CA TRP A 156 10.21 -11.20 -9.60
C TRP A 156 11.54 -11.59 -10.25
N ARG A 157 12.28 -12.54 -9.66
CA ARG A 157 13.71 -12.78 -9.95
C ARG A 157 14.05 -12.98 -11.43
N SER A 158 13.29 -13.82 -12.13
CA SER A 158 13.43 -14.06 -13.58
C SER A 158 12.82 -12.94 -14.44
N CYS A 159 11.91 -12.14 -13.86
CA CYS A 159 10.98 -11.27 -14.57
C CYS A 159 10.97 -9.86 -13.97
N LYS A 160 11.98 -9.07 -14.33
CA LYS A 160 12.17 -7.68 -13.85
C LYS A 160 11.07 -6.69 -14.28
N SER A 161 10.11 -7.12 -15.10
CA SER A 161 8.92 -6.35 -15.45
C SER A 161 7.82 -6.49 -14.40
N PHE A 162 7.81 -7.55 -13.59
CA PHE A 162 6.83 -7.76 -12.52
C PHE A 162 7.38 -7.30 -11.16
N HIS A 163 6.57 -6.51 -10.45
CA HIS A 163 6.95 -5.84 -9.22
C HIS A 163 5.94 -6.04 -8.10
N ARG A 164 6.46 -6.07 -6.87
CA ARG A 164 5.69 -6.07 -5.63
C ARG A 164 6.18 -4.94 -4.73
N ILE A 165 5.25 -4.11 -4.27
CA ILE A 165 5.47 -3.10 -3.22
C ILE A 165 4.62 -3.49 -2.02
N ILE A 166 5.26 -3.71 -0.89
CA ILE A 166 4.60 -3.96 0.39
C ILE A 166 4.76 -2.70 1.23
N SER A 167 3.67 -2.09 1.67
CA SER A 167 3.66 -0.87 2.47
C SER A 167 2.98 -1.14 3.81
N VAL A 168 3.76 -1.15 4.87
CA VAL A 168 3.32 -1.43 6.24
C VAL A 168 3.01 -0.09 6.92
N VAL A 169 1.76 0.08 7.34
CA VAL A 169 1.23 1.25 8.04
C VAL A 169 1.08 0.91 9.52
N VAL A 170 1.75 1.67 10.38
CA VAL A 170 1.77 1.47 11.83
C VAL A 170 1.59 2.83 12.53
N PRO A 171 0.65 2.98 13.47
CA PRO A 171 0.55 4.17 14.31
C PRO A 171 1.82 4.33 15.17
N LEU A 172 2.23 5.56 15.46
CA LEU A 172 3.51 5.79 16.14
C LEU A 172 3.46 5.51 17.66
N THR A 173 2.28 5.57 18.28
CA THR A 173 2.04 5.44 19.72
C THR A 173 0.83 4.56 20.00
N LYS A 174 0.67 4.09 21.26
CA LYS A 174 -0.46 3.23 21.66
C LYS A 174 -1.78 4.00 21.71
N GLU A 175 -1.71 5.27 22.02
CA GLU A 175 -2.78 6.24 21.96
C GLU A 175 -3.24 6.43 20.49
N GLY A 176 -2.29 6.44 19.55
CA GLY A 176 -2.56 6.42 18.11
C GLY A 176 -3.22 5.12 17.62
N GLU A 177 -2.78 3.95 18.10
CA GLU A 177 -3.46 2.66 17.83
C GLU A 177 -4.92 2.69 18.32
N GLY A 178 -5.15 3.20 19.53
CA GLY A 178 -6.50 3.38 20.10
C GLY A 178 -7.36 4.37 19.32
N TRP A 179 -6.76 5.40 18.71
CA TRP A 179 -7.49 6.36 17.88
C TRP A 179 -7.88 5.82 16.51
N CYS A 180 -7.00 5.07 15.83
CA CYS A 180 -7.27 4.56 14.48
C CYS A 180 -7.86 3.13 14.44
N GLY A 181 -7.84 2.39 15.55
CA GLY A 181 -8.51 1.10 15.70
C GLY A 181 -7.76 -0.11 15.13
N PHE A 182 -6.44 -0.04 14.98
CA PHE A 182 -5.58 -1.16 14.54
C PHE A 182 -4.14 -0.95 15.02
N SER A 183 -3.33 -2.00 15.11
CA SER A 183 -1.87 -1.88 15.36
C SER A 183 -1.05 -1.91 14.08
N SER A 184 -1.45 -2.70 13.08
CA SER A 184 -0.88 -2.66 11.74
C SER A 184 -1.91 -2.89 10.62
N ARG A 185 -1.66 -2.24 9.48
CA ARG A 185 -2.30 -2.51 8.19
C ARG A 185 -1.23 -2.63 7.12
N VAL A 186 -1.41 -3.57 6.19
CA VAL A 186 -0.44 -3.79 5.09
C VAL A 186 -1.12 -3.57 3.75
N PHE A 187 -0.60 -2.63 2.98
CA PHE A 187 -0.97 -2.46 1.58
C PHE A 187 0.00 -3.27 0.71
N VAL A 188 -0.50 -4.25 -0.05
CA VAL A 188 0.30 -5.01 -1.01
C VAL A 188 -0.12 -4.63 -2.43
N GLN A 189 0.82 -4.11 -3.23
CA GLN A 189 0.61 -3.78 -4.63
C GLN A 189 1.46 -4.68 -5.52
N TYR A 190 0.81 -5.44 -6.40
CA TYR A 190 1.43 -6.16 -7.51
C TYR A 190 1.21 -5.37 -8.81
N PHE A 191 2.25 -5.22 -9.63
CA PHE A 191 2.11 -4.52 -10.91
C PHE A 191 3.17 -4.91 -11.95
N TRP A 192 2.77 -4.81 -13.21
CA TRP A 192 3.61 -4.96 -14.40
C TRP A 192 4.07 -3.60 -14.93
N ARG A 193 5.39 -3.39 -15.07
CA ARG A 193 5.94 -2.26 -15.83
C ARG A 193 5.74 -2.40 -17.34
N SER A 194 5.69 -3.63 -17.83
CA SER A 194 5.36 -3.95 -19.22
C SER A 194 4.50 -5.19 -19.25
N ASN A 195 3.26 -5.06 -19.72
CA ASN A 195 2.26 -6.13 -19.70
C ASN A 195 2.43 -7.05 -20.93
N LYS A 196 3.39 -7.98 -20.87
CA LYS A 196 3.60 -8.99 -21.92
C LYS A 196 2.99 -10.32 -21.49
N ALA A 197 2.19 -10.95 -22.36
CA ALA A 197 1.56 -12.24 -22.08
C ALA A 197 2.60 -13.32 -21.71
N SER A 198 3.68 -13.45 -22.48
CA SER A 198 4.76 -14.42 -22.21
C SER A 198 5.56 -14.15 -20.93
N ASP A 199 5.59 -12.91 -20.43
CA ASP A 199 6.19 -12.64 -19.12
C ASP A 199 5.26 -13.10 -17.98
N LYS A 200 3.94 -12.93 -18.12
CA LYS A 200 2.93 -13.44 -17.17
C LYS A 200 2.91 -14.96 -17.11
N GLU A 201 2.91 -15.60 -18.28
CA GLU A 201 2.93 -17.06 -18.45
C GLU A 201 4.15 -17.66 -17.73
N ARG A 202 5.36 -17.15 -17.98
CA ARG A 202 6.58 -17.60 -17.28
C ARG A 202 6.48 -17.44 -15.75
N VAL A 203 5.92 -16.32 -15.25
CA VAL A 203 5.76 -16.12 -13.79
C VAL A 203 4.79 -17.14 -13.18
N LEU A 204 3.72 -17.48 -13.89
CA LEU A 204 2.75 -18.49 -13.48
C LEU A 204 3.38 -19.91 -13.50
N GLU A 205 4.06 -20.27 -14.58
CA GLU A 205 4.79 -21.53 -14.73
C GLU A 205 5.85 -21.73 -13.64
N GLU A 206 6.66 -20.69 -13.37
CA GLU A 206 7.67 -20.71 -12.31
C GLU A 206 7.05 -20.86 -10.91
N TYR A 207 5.87 -20.26 -10.67
CA TYR A 207 5.13 -20.47 -9.43
C TYR A 207 4.70 -21.92 -9.28
N LEU A 208 3.94 -22.44 -10.26
CA LEU A 208 3.37 -23.79 -10.22
C LEU A 208 4.47 -24.85 -10.12
N SER A 209 5.50 -24.76 -10.95
CA SER A 209 6.63 -25.70 -10.98
C SER A 209 7.39 -25.77 -9.65
N HIS A 210 7.39 -24.71 -8.84
CA HIS A 210 8.06 -24.71 -7.55
C HIS A 210 7.29 -25.52 -6.50
N TYR A 211 5.96 -25.41 -6.49
CA TYR A 211 5.12 -26.12 -5.52
C TYR A 211 4.85 -27.57 -5.93
N GLU A 212 4.76 -27.88 -7.24
CA GLU A 212 4.74 -29.26 -7.74
C GLU A 212 6.01 -30.06 -7.36
N GLN A 213 7.13 -29.38 -7.08
CA GLN A 213 8.38 -30.01 -6.62
C GLN A 213 8.45 -30.17 -5.09
N MET A 214 7.43 -29.73 -4.35
CA MET A 214 7.36 -29.81 -2.88
C MET A 214 6.32 -30.81 -2.36
N GLU A 215 5.52 -31.41 -3.24
CA GLU A 215 4.61 -32.54 -2.96
C GLU A 215 5.27 -33.91 -3.17
#